data_AF-D6M2W6-F1
#
_entry.id   AF-D6M2W6-F1
#
_cell.length_a   1.000
_cell.length_b   1.000
_cell.length_c   1.000
_cell.angle_alpha   90.00
_cell.angle_beta   90.00
_cell.angle_gamma   90.00
#
_symmetry.space_group_name_H-M   'P 1'
#
loop_
_entity.id
_entity.type
_entity.pdbx_description
1 polymer ?
#
loop_
_entity_poly.entity_id
_entity_poly.type
_entity_poly.pdbx_seq_one_letter_code
_entity_poly.pdbx_strand_id
1 'polypeptide(L)'
;MPTTGTGPDAATLVAKALAAHPSLPLAAGGGALAAEMIRVNHYGPLAAENVVRDCLRALTAAWGEATGERTDTRAADRAVAETWAAGRD
;
A
#
# COMPACT_ATOMS: atom_id res chain seq x y z
N MET A 1 18.43 12.00 -8.05
CA MET A 1 18.15 10.80 -8.86
C MET A 1 16.79 10.29 -8.42
N PRO A 2 15.75 10.25 -9.27
CA PRO A 2 14.52 9.56 -8.91
C PRO A 2 14.87 8.07 -8.84
N THR A 3 14.70 7.45 -7.68
CA THR A 3 14.87 6.00 -7.49
C THR A 3 13.58 5.31 -7.90
N THR A 4 13.28 5.27 -9.19
CA THR A 4 12.26 4.36 -9.71
C THR A 4 12.90 2.99 -9.84
N GLY A 5 12.58 2.10 -8.90
CA GLY A 5 12.98 0.70 -9.00
C GLY A 5 12.24 0.01 -10.13
N THR A 6 12.82 -1.05 -10.70
CA THR A 6 12.14 -1.99 -11.59
C THR A 6 11.14 -2.84 -10.79
N GLY A 7 10.10 -2.21 -10.28
CA GLY A 7 8.97 -2.87 -9.63
C GLY A 7 7.85 -3.18 -10.62
N PRO A 8 6.86 -4.00 -10.22
CA PRO A 8 5.64 -4.20 -11.00
C PRO A 8 4.92 -2.89 -11.26
N ASP A 9 4.17 -2.84 -12.38
CA ASP A 9 3.30 -1.72 -12.72
C ASP A 9 2.34 -1.39 -11.55
N ALA A 10 2.37 -0.13 -11.11
CA ALA A 10 1.60 0.33 -9.96
C ALA A 10 0.09 0.18 -10.15
N ALA A 11 -0.42 0.41 -11.38
CA ALA A 11 -1.84 0.22 -11.67
C ALA A 11 -2.27 -1.25 -11.53
N THR A 12 -1.43 -2.18 -11.95
CA THR A 12 -1.63 -3.63 -11.78
C THR A 12 -1.67 -4.02 -10.31
N LEU A 13 -0.76 -3.50 -9.48
CA LEU A 13 -0.76 -3.76 -8.03
C LEU A 13 -2.02 -3.22 -7.36
N VAL A 14 -2.44 -2.00 -7.69
CA VAL A 14 -3.68 -1.40 -7.17
C VAL A 14 -4.90 -2.21 -7.58
N ALA A 15 -4.98 -2.62 -8.85
CA ALA A 15 -6.09 -3.44 -9.33
C ALA A 15 -6.20 -4.77 -8.58
N LYS A 16 -5.08 -5.45 -8.34
CA LYS A 16 -5.04 -6.69 -7.53
C LYS A 16 -5.49 -6.45 -6.09
N ALA A 17 -4.96 -5.42 -5.44
CA ALA A 17 -5.32 -5.10 -4.06
C ALA A 17 -6.82 -4.78 -3.91
N LEU A 18 -7.38 -3.99 -4.83
CA LEU A 18 -8.81 -3.63 -4.82
C LEU A 18 -9.72 -4.79 -5.23
N ALA A 19 -9.26 -5.74 -6.04
CA ALA A 19 -10.01 -6.95 -6.33
C ALA A 19 -10.22 -7.80 -5.06
N ALA A 20 -9.23 -7.85 -4.16
CA ALA A 20 -9.34 -8.52 -2.87
C ALA A 20 -10.10 -7.68 -1.83
N HIS A 21 -9.87 -6.36 -1.80
CA HIS A 21 -10.45 -5.45 -0.81
C HIS A 21 -10.93 -4.13 -1.47
N PRO A 22 -12.17 -4.10 -2.01
CA PRO A 22 -12.65 -2.99 -2.84
C PRO A 22 -12.80 -1.65 -2.13
N SER A 23 -12.89 -1.65 -0.80
CA SER A 23 -13.08 -0.44 0.01
C SER A 23 -11.79 0.28 0.38
N LEU A 24 -10.61 -0.25 0.00
CA LEU A 24 -9.34 0.37 0.38
C LEU A 24 -9.12 1.68 -0.40
N PRO A 25 -8.56 2.72 0.25
CA PRO A 25 -8.30 4.02 -0.37
C PRO A 25 -7.07 4.03 -1.29
N LEU A 26 -6.93 3.02 -2.16
CA LEU A 26 -5.81 2.85 -3.07
C LEU A 26 -6.14 3.41 -4.46
N ALA A 27 -5.18 4.10 -5.06
CA ALA A 27 -5.26 4.53 -6.45
C ALA A 27 -3.87 4.49 -7.10
N ALA A 28 -3.80 4.22 -8.40
CA ALA A 28 -2.59 4.49 -9.15
C ALA A 28 -2.34 6.00 -9.25
N GLY A 29 -1.10 6.37 -9.57
CA GLY A 29 -0.76 7.70 -10.04
C GLY A 29 -1.52 8.07 -11.33
N GLY A 30 -1.52 9.35 -11.67
CA GLY A 30 -2.08 9.84 -12.92
C GLY A 30 -0.98 10.16 -13.94
N GLY A 31 -1.32 10.11 -15.23
CA GLY A 31 -0.42 10.51 -16.31
C GLY A 31 0.92 9.77 -16.26
N ALA A 32 2.02 10.52 -16.26
CA ALA A 32 3.38 9.96 -16.26
C ALA A 32 3.70 9.09 -15.02
N LEU A 33 2.95 9.21 -13.92
CA LEU A 33 3.17 8.46 -12.68
C LEU A 33 2.32 7.20 -12.56
N ALA A 34 1.46 6.90 -13.54
CA ALA A 34 0.49 5.82 -13.42
C ALA A 34 1.13 4.44 -13.19
N ALA A 35 2.30 4.20 -13.80
CA ALA A 35 3.01 2.93 -13.69
C ALA A 35 3.93 2.83 -12.46
N GLU A 36 4.26 3.95 -11.82
CA GLU A 36 5.37 4.02 -10.86
C GLU A 36 4.94 4.42 -9.45
N MET A 37 3.73 4.96 -9.30
CA MET A 37 3.26 5.52 -8.03
C MET A 37 1.92 4.92 -7.62
N ILE A 38 1.83 4.53 -6.34
CA ILE A 38 0.59 4.20 -5.65
C ILE A 38 0.26 5.32 -4.68
N ARG A 39 -0.98 5.80 -4.71
CA ARG A 39 -1.54 6.74 -3.75
C ARG A 39 -2.40 6.00 -2.75
N VAL A 40 -2.21 6.33 -1.48
CA VAL A 40 -3.06 5.86 -0.38
C VAL A 40 -3.70 7.09 0.25
N ASN A 41 -5.02 7.21 0.11
CA ASN A 41 -5.75 8.41 0.52
C ASN A 41 -6.26 8.28 1.97
N HIS A 42 -5.59 8.91 2.93
CA HIS A 42 -6.01 8.89 4.34
C HIS A 42 -6.78 10.17 4.71
N TYR A 43 -8.10 10.13 4.53
CA TYR A 43 -9.00 11.23 4.88
C TYR A 43 -10.21 10.73 5.66
N GLY A 44 -10.65 11.50 6.66
CA GLY A 44 -11.85 11.19 7.44
C GLY A 44 -11.80 9.76 8.03
N PRO A 45 -12.87 8.96 7.89
CA PRO A 45 -12.89 7.57 8.38
C PRO A 45 -11.81 6.66 7.79
N LEU A 46 -11.24 7.00 6.64
CA LEU A 46 -10.18 6.24 5.98
C LEU A 46 -8.78 6.56 6.52
N ALA A 47 -8.67 7.51 7.46
CA ALA A 47 -7.46 7.81 8.22
C ALA A 47 -7.39 7.01 9.55
N ALA A 48 -7.93 5.79 9.57
CA ALA A 48 -7.90 4.91 10.72
C ALA A 48 -6.74 3.91 10.64
N GLU A 49 -6.21 3.50 11.80
CA GLU A 49 -5.05 2.58 11.90
C GLU A 49 -5.29 1.26 11.16
N ASN A 50 -6.48 0.68 11.32
CA ASN A 50 -6.85 -0.58 10.66
C ASN A 50 -6.86 -0.43 9.14
N VAL A 51 -7.30 0.71 8.60
CA VAL A 51 -7.30 0.97 7.15
C VAL A 51 -5.88 1.05 6.61
N VAL A 52 -4.95 1.70 7.32
CA VAL A 52 -3.52 1.72 6.96
C VAL A 52 -2.95 0.30 6.93
N ARG A 53 -3.24 -0.48 7.97
CA ARG A 53 -2.81 -1.88 8.08
C ARG A 53 -3.32 -2.73 6.93
N ASP A 54 -4.60 -2.61 6.61
CA ASP A 54 -5.23 -3.37 5.53
C ASP A 54 -4.67 -2.97 4.16
N CYS A 55 -4.38 -1.68 3.92
CA CYS A 55 -3.66 -1.22 2.74
C CYS A 55 -2.29 -1.90 2.59
N LEU A 56 -1.47 -1.90 3.64
CA LEU A 56 -0.12 -2.49 3.59
C LEU A 56 -0.16 -4.00 3.35
N ARG A 57 -1.13 -4.70 3.97
CA ARG A 57 -1.33 -6.14 3.77
C ARG A 57 -1.77 -6.46 2.35
N ALA A 58 -2.73 -5.72 1.81
CA ALA A 58 -3.21 -5.90 0.44
C ALA A 58 -2.09 -5.64 -0.59
N LEU A 59 -1.29 -4.60 -0.39
CA LEU A 59 -0.15 -4.28 -1.27
C LEU A 59 0.96 -5.34 -1.16
N THR A 60 1.23 -5.85 0.04
CA THR A 60 2.18 -6.96 0.24
C THR A 60 1.75 -8.21 -0.50
N ALA A 61 0.47 -8.59 -0.41
CA ALA A 61 -0.06 -9.74 -1.13
C ALA A 61 0.02 -9.55 -2.65
N ALA A 62 -0.40 -8.39 -3.16
CA ALA A 62 -0.31 -8.05 -4.58
C ALA A 62 1.14 -8.07 -5.10
N TRP A 63 2.09 -7.57 -4.30
CA TRP A 63 3.52 -7.63 -4.63
C TRP A 63 4.01 -9.06 -4.74
N GLY A 64 3.75 -9.89 -3.71
CA GLY A 64 4.18 -11.28 -3.70
C GLY A 64 3.61 -12.10 -4.85
N GLU A 65 2.35 -11.84 -5.25
CA GLU A 65 1.78 -12.45 -6.45
C GLU A 65 2.46 -11.99 -7.74
N ALA A 66 2.84 -10.72 -7.83
CA ALA A 66 3.41 -10.14 -9.05
C ALA A 66 4.88 -10.51 -9.25
N THR A 67 5.65 -10.65 -8.16
CA THR A 67 7.12 -10.83 -8.21
C THR A 67 7.58 -12.21 -7.74
N GLY A 68 6.75 -12.93 -6.97
CA GLY A 68 7.16 -14.13 -6.23
C GLY A 68 8.04 -13.83 -5.01
N GLU A 69 8.33 -12.56 -4.72
CA GLU A 69 9.14 -12.16 -3.57
C GLU A 69 8.31 -12.13 -2.29
N ARG A 70 8.98 -12.39 -1.15
CA ARG A 70 8.36 -12.27 0.17
C ARG A 70 8.63 -10.90 0.75
N THR A 71 7.56 -10.15 1.03
CA THR A 71 7.61 -8.91 1.81
C THR A 71 7.43 -9.22 3.31
N ASP A 72 8.09 -8.47 4.20
CA ASP A 72 7.94 -8.64 5.65
C ASP A 72 6.67 -7.94 6.16
N THR A 73 5.51 -8.60 6.01
CA THR A 73 4.22 -8.09 6.50
C THR A 73 4.22 -7.85 8.01
N ARG A 74 4.98 -8.64 8.78
CA ARG A 74 5.04 -8.49 10.24
C ARG A 74 5.80 -7.24 10.64
N ALA A 75 6.87 -6.89 9.93
CA ALA A 75 7.55 -5.62 10.12
C ALA A 75 6.65 -4.44 9.79
N ALA A 76 5.89 -4.51 8.68
CA ALA A 76 4.90 -3.49 8.35
C ALA A 76 3.83 -3.34 9.44
N ASP A 77 3.32 -4.46 9.96
CA ASP A 77 2.34 -4.47 11.05
C ASP A 77 2.87 -3.83 12.34
N ARG A 78 4.13 -4.09 12.70
CA ARG A 78 4.79 -3.47 13.87
C ARG A 78 4.99 -1.98 13.66
N ALA A 79 5.49 -1.58 12.50
CA ALA A 79 5.74 -0.18 12.19
C ALA A 79 4.46 0.67 12.29
N VAL A 80 3.32 0.14 11.82
CA VAL A 80 2.01 0.80 12.01
C VAL A 80 1.68 0.94 13.50
N ALA A 81 1.74 -0.15 14.27
CA ALA A 81 1.36 -0.13 15.69
C ALA A 81 2.22 0.83 16.51
N GLU A 82 3.54 0.80 16.32
CA GLU A 82 4.50 1.66 17.04
C GLU A 82 4.29 3.13 16.71
N THR A 83 4.14 3.46 15.41
CA THR A 83 3.91 4.85 14.96
C THR A 83 2.58 5.39 15.47
N TRP A 84 1.53 4.56 15.43
CA TRP A 84 0.19 4.98 15.87
C TRP A 84 0.11 5.18 17.39
N ALA A 85 0.85 4.39 18.17
CA ALA A 85 0.97 4.59 19.60
C ALA A 85 1.70 5.90 19.91
N ALA A 86 2.86 6.14 19.28
CA ALA A 86 3.66 7.35 19.50
C ALA A 86 2.93 8.65 19.09
N GLY A 87 2.04 8.60 18.09
CA GLY A 87 1.24 9.76 17.66
C GLY A 87 0.04 10.09 18.55
N ARG A 88 -0.21 9.30 19.61
CA ARG A 88 -1.28 9.55 20.60
C ARG A 88 -0.76 10.17 21.89
N ASP A 89 0.56 10.23 22.06
CA ASP A 89 1.25 10.89 23.18
C ASP A 89 1.39 12.41 22.91
#